data_AF-A0A2E1VIJ8-F1
#
_entry.id   AF-A0A2E1VIJ8-F1
#
_cell.length_a   1.000
_cell.length_b   1.000
_cell.length_c   1.000
_cell.angle_alpha   90.00
_cell.angle_beta   90.00
_cell.angle_gamma   90.00
#
_symmetry.space_group_name_H-M   'P 1'
#
loop_
_entity.id
_entity.type
_entity.pdbx_description
1 polymer ?
#
loop_
_entity_poly.entity_id
_entity_poly.type
_entity_poly.pdbx_seq_one_letter_code
_entity_poly.pdbx_strand_id
1 'polypeptide(L)'
;MYSILVEPENKARHAREYQMLVAWFSRRQHELGLSQFTKGDPLDPHHPYNQAFDALCKEAEHHWREERNYWPSPLQLSHAFFQMKDPIQPDNLTA
;
A
#
# COMPACT_ATOMS: atom_id res chain seq x y z
N MET A 1 1.26 15.98 -10.55
CA MET A 1 0.63 15.33 -9.40
C MET A 1 -0.45 14.40 -9.90
N TYR A 2 -0.18 13.10 -9.97
CA TYR A 2 -1.16 12.10 -10.40
C TYR A 2 -1.74 11.37 -9.18
N SER A 3 -3.05 11.35 -9.03
CA SER A 3 -3.75 10.58 -7.99
C SER A 3 -5.11 10.13 -8.51
N ILE A 4 -5.76 9.20 -7.81
CA ILE A 4 -7.12 8.78 -8.18
C ILE A 4 -8.14 9.93 -8.17
N LEU A 5 -7.87 10.98 -7.39
CA LEU A 5 -8.73 12.17 -7.34
C LEU A 5 -8.49 13.12 -8.53
N VAL A 6 -7.33 13.01 -9.18
CA VAL A 6 -6.93 13.88 -10.30
C VAL A 6 -7.27 13.23 -11.65
N GLU A 7 -7.02 11.93 -11.81
CA GLU A 7 -7.27 11.19 -13.06
C GLU A 7 -7.96 9.84 -12.80
N PRO A 8 -9.19 9.84 -12.26
CA PRO A 8 -9.91 8.61 -11.90
C PRO A 8 -10.12 7.65 -13.07
N GLU A 9 -10.18 8.15 -14.30
CA GLU A 9 -10.34 7.37 -15.52
C GLU A 9 -9.11 6.52 -15.88
N ASN A 10 -7.92 6.86 -15.38
CA ASN A 10 -6.67 6.17 -15.75
C ASN A 10 -6.45 4.89 -14.94
N LYS A 11 -7.46 4.01 -14.96
CA LYS A 11 -7.53 2.76 -14.18
C LYS A 11 -6.30 1.86 -14.41
N ALA A 12 -5.79 1.81 -15.64
CA ALA A 12 -4.60 1.01 -15.97
C ALA A 12 -3.36 1.50 -15.24
N ARG A 13 -3.17 2.83 -15.13
CA ARG A 13 -2.07 3.40 -14.35
C ARG A 13 -2.26 3.14 -12.87
N HIS A 14 -3.46 3.34 -12.32
CA HIS A 14 -3.73 3.07 -10.90
C HIS A 14 -3.45 1.61 -10.51
N ALA A 15 -3.90 0.66 -11.34
CA ALA A 15 -3.65 -0.76 -11.10
C ALA A 15 -2.14 -1.09 -11.16
N ARG A 16 -1.41 -0.52 -12.12
CA ARG A 16 0.04 -0.71 -12.24
C ARG A 16 0.78 -0.14 -11.02
N GLU A 17 0.44 1.08 -10.61
CA GLU A 17 1.04 1.72 -9.44
C GLU A 17 0.75 0.93 -8.17
N TYR A 18 -0.47 0.40 -8.03
CA TYR A 18 -0.84 -0.46 -6.91
C TYR A 18 -0.04 -1.76 -6.88
N GLN A 19 0.12 -2.46 -8.02
CA GLN A 19 0.95 -3.67 -8.08
C GLN A 19 2.40 -3.41 -7.66
N MET A 20 2.96 -2.27 -8.07
CA MET A 20 4.31 -1.88 -7.67
C MET A 20 4.39 -1.56 -6.18
N LEU A 21 3.33 -0.94 -5.62
CA LEU A 21 3.23 -0.64 -4.20
C LEU A 21 3.19 -1.93 -3.35
N VAL A 22 2.39 -2.91 -3.77
CA VAL A 22 2.32 -4.25 -3.14
C VAL A 22 3.69 -4.92 -3.12
N ALA A 23 4.38 -4.95 -4.26
CA ALA A 23 5.71 -5.55 -4.39
C ALA A 23 6.75 -4.83 -3.52
N TRP A 24 6.68 -3.50 -3.45
CA TRP A 24 7.57 -2.69 -2.62
C TRP A 24 7.37 -2.97 -1.13
N PHE A 25 6.12 -2.98 -0.65
CA PHE A 25 5.84 -3.32 0.75
C PHE A 25 6.30 -4.73 1.09
N SER A 26 6.03 -5.71 0.21
CA SER A 26 6.49 -7.09 0.41
C SER A 26 8.01 -7.18 0.56
N ARG A 27 8.75 -6.46 -0.29
CA ARG A 27 10.21 -6.37 -0.21
C ARG A 27 10.66 -5.69 1.09
N ARG A 28 10.10 -4.52 1.45
CA ARG A 28 10.51 -3.79 2.66
C ARG A 28 10.19 -4.56 3.93
N GLN A 29 9.04 -5.23 3.99
CA GLN A 29 8.68 -6.12 5.07
C GLN A 29 9.68 -7.28 5.19
N HIS A 30 10.16 -7.83 4.08
CA HIS A 30 11.19 -8.85 4.10
C HIS A 30 12.55 -8.32 4.60
N GLU A 31 12.98 -7.16 4.10
CA GLU A 31 14.23 -6.50 4.53
C GLU A 31 14.23 -6.17 6.03
N LEU A 32 13.08 -5.84 6.60
CA LEU A 32 12.90 -5.58 8.03
C LEU A 32 12.65 -6.84 8.88
N GLY A 33 12.67 -8.02 8.27
CA GLY A 33 12.36 -9.28 8.97
C GLY A 33 10.91 -9.39 9.43
N LEU A 34 10.00 -8.56 8.90
CA LEU A 34 8.58 -8.56 9.26
C LEU A 34 7.83 -9.78 8.73
N SER A 35 8.36 -10.45 7.70
CA SER A 35 7.79 -11.65 7.10
C SER A 35 7.60 -12.80 8.09
N GLN A 36 8.36 -12.84 9.19
CA GLN A 36 8.25 -13.89 10.21
C GLN A 36 7.13 -13.64 11.23
N PHE A 37 6.62 -12.41 11.30
CA PHE A 37 5.60 -12.00 12.25
C PHE A 37 4.18 -12.10 11.67
N THR A 38 3.95 -12.85 10.59
CA THR A 38 2.59 -13.04 10.06
C THR A 38 1.68 -13.88 10.98
N LYS A 39 2.20 -14.33 12.14
CA LYS A 39 1.49 -15.10 13.16
C LYS A 39 1.38 -14.26 14.43
N GLY A 40 0.17 -13.85 14.76
CA GLY A 40 -0.16 -13.01 15.92
C GLY A 40 -1.61 -12.57 15.84
N ASP A 41 -2.10 -11.90 16.88
CA ASP A 41 -3.39 -11.23 16.82
C ASP A 41 -3.25 -10.01 15.87
N PRO A 42 -3.98 -9.97 14.74
CA PRO A 42 -3.93 -8.83 13.82
C PRO A 42 -4.37 -7.51 14.46
N LEU A 43 -5.13 -7.58 15.55
CA LEU A 43 -5.62 -6.43 16.29
C LEU A 43 -4.68 -5.99 17.41
N ASP A 44 -3.56 -6.69 17.64
CA ASP A 44 -2.58 -6.28 18.64
C ASP A 44 -1.80 -5.04 18.15
N PRO A 45 -1.98 -3.87 18.79
CA PRO A 45 -1.28 -2.64 18.40
C PRO A 45 0.22 -2.70 18.73
N HIS A 46 0.67 -3.60 19.61
CA HIS A 46 2.07 -3.78 19.95
C HIS A 46 2.79 -4.78 19.06
N HIS A 47 2.05 -5.43 18.15
CA HIS A 47 2.62 -6.39 17.24
C HIS A 47 3.63 -5.70 16.28
N PRO A 48 4.87 -6.21 16.13
CA PRO A 48 5.93 -5.55 15.33
C PRO A 48 5.52 -5.21 13.89
N TYR A 49 4.68 -6.07 13.30
CA TYR A 49 4.09 -5.81 11.98
C TYR A 49 3.22 -4.55 11.97
N ASN A 50 2.34 -4.37 12.97
CA ASN A 50 1.44 -3.22 13.05
C ASN A 50 2.19 -1.94 13.45
N GLN A 51 3.24 -2.05 14.26
CA GLN A 51 4.10 -0.89 14.60
C GLN A 51 4.85 -0.34 13.39
N ALA A 52 5.24 -1.20 12.45
CA ALA A 52 5.93 -0.78 11.23
C ALA A 52 5.00 -0.10 10.22
N PHE A 53 3.68 -0.19 10.39
CA PHE A 53 2.69 0.32 9.45
C PHE A 53 2.85 1.82 9.16
N ASP A 54 2.82 2.66 10.19
CA ASP A 54 2.84 4.12 10.02
C ASP A 54 4.15 4.59 9.37
N ALA A 55 5.28 4.02 9.81
CA ALA A 55 6.60 4.34 9.27
C ALA A 55 6.72 3.95 7.78
N LEU A 56 6.32 2.72 7.43
CA LEU A 56 6.41 2.23 6.06
C LEU A 56 5.40 2.92 5.13
N CYS A 57 4.21 3.28 5.61
CA CYS A 57 3.25 4.07 4.84
C CYS A 57 3.79 5.47 4.50
N LYS A 58 4.45 6.14 5.46
CA LYS A 58 5.09 7.44 5.22
C LYS A 58 6.26 7.33 4.25
N GLU A 59 7.07 6.28 4.38
CA GLU A 59 8.18 6.02 3.47
C GLU A 59 7.69 5.75 2.04
N ALA A 60 6.70 4.86 1.89
CA ALA A 60 6.09 4.55 0.60
C ALA A 60 5.47 5.79 -0.05
N GLU A 61 4.73 6.58 0.72
CA GLU A 61 4.17 7.84 0.23
C GLU A 61 5.27 8.75 -0.32
N HIS A 62 6.30 9.04 0.47
CA HIS A 62 7.39 9.91 0.05
C HIS A 62 8.07 9.41 -1.23
N HIS A 63 8.42 8.12 -1.27
CA HIS A 63 9.07 7.50 -2.42
C HIS A 63 8.21 7.59 -3.70
N TRP A 64 6.90 7.34 -3.61
CA TRP A 64 6.01 7.43 -4.77
C TRP A 64 5.84 8.86 -5.28
N ARG A 65 5.82 9.83 -4.36
CA ARG A 65 5.73 11.25 -4.72
C ARG A 65 6.97 11.70 -5.47
N GLU A 66 8.16 11.40 -4.96
CA GLU A 66 9.44 11.85 -5.51
C GLU A 66 9.79 11.11 -6.81
N GLU A 67 9.74 9.78 -6.81
CA GLU A 67 10.28 9.00 -7.95
C GLU A 67 9.25 8.75 -9.05
N ARG A 68 7.96 8.78 -8.72
CA ARG A 68 6.89 8.31 -9.63
C ARG A 68 5.86 9.38 -9.96
N ASN A 69 5.93 10.55 -9.30
CA ASN A 69 4.94 11.63 -9.40
C ASN A 69 3.50 11.11 -9.23
N TYR A 70 3.34 10.10 -8.39
CA TYR A 70 2.07 9.44 -8.10
C TYR A 70 1.80 9.52 -6.61
N TRP A 71 0.57 9.84 -6.23
CA TRP A 71 0.15 10.03 -4.85
C TRP A 71 -0.83 8.91 -4.50
N PRO A 72 -0.36 7.81 -3.89
CA PRO A 72 -1.22 6.75 -3.41
C PRO A 72 -2.21 7.29 -2.39
N SER A 73 -3.46 6.81 -2.42
CA SER A 73 -4.40 7.14 -1.34
C SER A 73 -4.02 6.39 -0.05
N PRO A 74 -4.44 6.89 1.13
CA PRO A 74 -4.26 6.16 2.39
C PRO A 74 -4.82 4.74 2.34
N LEU A 75 -5.91 4.53 1.59
CA LEU A 75 -6.52 3.22 1.40
C LEU A 75 -5.64 2.29 0.53
N GLN A 76 -5.03 2.80 -0.55
CA GLN A 76 -4.07 2.03 -1.34
C GLN A 76 -2.82 1.66 -0.54
N LEU A 77 -2.29 2.58 0.27
CA LEU A 77 -1.16 2.31 1.16
C LEU A 77 -1.50 1.21 2.17
N SER A 78 -2.66 1.33 2.81
CA SER A 78 -3.14 0.33 3.76
C SER A 78 -3.31 -1.04 3.12
N HIS A 79 -4.06 -1.12 2.03
CA HIS A 79 -4.30 -2.38 1.35
C HIS A 79 -3.01 -3.01 0.82
N ALA A 80 -2.10 -2.21 0.26
CA ALA A 80 -0.82 -2.73 -0.24
C ALA A 80 0.07 -3.24 0.89
N PHE A 81 0.11 -2.56 2.03
CA PHE A 81 0.83 -3.02 3.22
C PHE A 81 0.30 -4.37 3.71
N PHE A 82 -1.03 -4.51 3.84
CA PHE A 82 -1.68 -5.74 4.28
C PHE A 82 -1.82 -6.81 3.19
N GLN A 83 -1.23 -6.60 2.00
CA GLN A 83 -1.29 -7.54 0.88
C GLN A 83 -2.74 -7.85 0.44
N MET A 84 -3.63 -6.85 0.54
CA MET A 84 -5.04 -6.94 0.17
C MET A 84 -5.26 -6.60 -1.32
N LYS A 85 -6.49 -6.81 -1.79
CA LYS A 85 -6.88 -6.43 -3.16
C LYS A 85 -6.87 -4.91 -3.33
N ASP A 86 -6.61 -4.45 -4.56
CA ASP A 86 -6.66 -3.03 -4.89
C ASP A 86 -8.03 -2.43 -4.55
N PRO A 87 -8.11 -1.43 -3.65
CA PRO A 87 -9.38 -0.84 -3.26
C PRO A 87 -10.05 -0.04 -4.38
N ILE A 88 -9.33 0.27 -5.46
CA ILE A 88 -9.82 1.11 -6.57
C ILE A 88 -10.30 0.27 -7.76
N GLN A 89 -10.06 -1.04 -7.75
CA GLN A 89 -10.56 -1.91 -8.82
C GLN A 89 -12.09 -1.90 -8.90
N PRO A 90 -12.68 -1.85 -10.11
CA PRO A 90 -14.11 -1.67 -10.31
C PRO A 90 -14.98 -2.80 -9.72
N ASP A 91 -14.44 -4.01 -9.58
CA ASP A 91 -15.14 -5.13 -8.92
C ASP A 91 -15.51 -4.84 -7.45
N ASN A 92 -14.82 -3.90 -6.80
CA ASN A 92 -15.09 -3.51 -5.41
C ASN A 92 -16.04 -2.30 -5.27
N LEU A 93 -16.50 -1.71 -6.38
CA LEU A 93 -17.41 -0.55 -6.40
C LEU A 93 -18.87 -0.93 -6.73
N THR A 94 -19.15 -2.21 -6.97
CA THR A 94 -20.50 -2.76 -7.15
C THR A 94 -20.86 -3.65 -5.97
N ALA A 95 -21.34 -3.04 -4.90
CA ALA A 95 -22.11 -3.71 -3.83
C ALA A 95 -23.29 -2.81 -3.45
#